data_AF-A0A093Z7N9-F1
#
_entry.id   AF-A0A093Z7N9-F1
#
_cell.length_a   1.000
_cell.length_b   1.000
_cell.length_c   1.000
_cell.angle_alpha   90.00
_cell.angle_beta   90.00
_cell.angle_gamma   90.00
#
_symmetry.space_group_name_H-M   'P 1'
#
loop_
_entity.id
_entity.type
_entity.pdbx_description
1 polymer ?
#
loop_
_entity_poly.entity_id
_entity_poly.type
_entity_poly.pdbx_seq_one_letter_code
_entity_poly.pdbx_strand_id
1 'polypeptide(L)'
;MSSDRMLTTVLGAYQKLPDPSMTSKILGSTTSLLTTLTNPLNITLLTSQLLAAPAIWATHALDLPTCLRIISIYNTAAITVLKQSQSNDSNLLGYPRRGGGLGPDEWATAVVKGLDDKSPRWRHVLAIAGVLLGMGGQGRRGLSRGLRMSVEGALIMAANMAMEDPKEGFFVGGEATLLALNHTFDLLSEPAKREIRFDLVLPIAVGAMVGPSGYEMGQFVGTIDADVRVTPDNKLDWSQSSRGFLHLKEVTSRPLVSSMGPFSRLVAYTVERLQAPKPEILHLVEQLQRFSQELLLQWRINKFSAIDPSDLEARLTPETSRVTFPALFQLLKSSMFATVVILRSVLGRVLVDPLLATDTHAASLSSSSLHTLRNLYFISSRLGTASFTAYT
;
A
#
# COMPACT_ATOMS: atom_id res chain seq x y z
N MET A 1 -8.99 35.65 0.45
CA MET A 1 -8.31 35.76 -0.86
C MET A 1 -9.23 35.15 -1.90
N SER A 2 -9.38 35.74 -3.10
CA SER A 2 -10.20 35.15 -4.16
C SER A 2 -9.64 33.78 -4.56
N SER A 3 -10.51 32.77 -4.70
CA SER A 3 -10.19 31.40 -5.11
C SER A 3 -9.33 31.37 -6.37
N ASP A 4 -9.54 32.32 -7.28
CA ASP A 4 -8.80 32.45 -8.54
C ASP A 4 -7.34 32.83 -8.33
N ARG A 5 -7.05 33.72 -7.37
CA ARG A 5 -5.65 34.10 -7.05
C ARG A 5 -4.89 32.95 -6.41
N MET A 6 -5.57 32.13 -5.61
CA MET A 6 -4.98 30.92 -5.05
C MET A 6 -4.71 29.88 -6.13
N LEU A 7 -5.65 29.70 -7.07
CA LEU A 7 -5.48 28.80 -8.21
C LEU A 7 -4.27 29.19 -9.07
N THR A 8 -4.14 30.45 -9.48
CA THR A 8 -2.98 30.90 -10.26
C THR A 8 -1.66 30.71 -9.52
N THR A 9 -1.66 30.93 -8.20
CA THR A 9 -0.46 30.74 -7.37
C THR A 9 -0.05 29.26 -7.31
N VAL A 10 -1.00 28.35 -7.12
CA VAL A 10 -0.75 26.90 -7.07
C VAL A 10 -0.29 26.38 -8.44
N LEU A 11 -0.94 26.81 -9.53
CA LEU A 11 -0.54 26.42 -10.89
C LEU A 11 0.88 26.89 -11.22
N GLY A 12 1.24 28.11 -10.83
CA GLY A 12 2.61 28.60 -10.96
C GLY A 12 3.62 27.83 -10.08
N ALA A 13 3.19 27.31 -8.93
CA ALA A 13 4.03 26.50 -8.07
C ALA A 13 4.27 25.09 -8.62
N TYR A 14 3.31 24.50 -9.34
CA TYR A 14 3.48 23.18 -9.96
C TYR A 14 4.62 23.14 -10.99
N GLN A 15 4.87 24.25 -11.68
CA GLN A 15 5.90 24.36 -12.72
C GLN A 15 7.33 24.54 -12.18
N LYS A 16 7.49 24.66 -10.85
CA LYS A 16 8.80 24.84 -10.22
C LYS A 16 9.52 23.51 -10.04
N LEU A 17 10.83 23.57 -9.79
CA LEU A 17 11.62 22.41 -9.39
C LEU A 17 11.15 21.86 -8.02
N PRO A 18 11.30 20.55 -7.77
CA PRO A 18 10.93 19.94 -6.49
C PRO A 18 11.66 20.58 -5.30
N ASP A 19 10.90 21.01 -4.30
CA ASP A 19 11.40 21.45 -2.99
C ASP A 19 10.51 20.82 -1.90
N PRO A 20 11.04 19.90 -1.07
CA PRO A 20 10.26 19.18 -0.06
C PRO A 20 9.46 20.08 0.89
N SER A 21 9.99 21.27 1.22
CA SER A 21 9.35 22.23 2.11
C SER A 21 8.13 22.90 1.45
N MET A 22 8.19 23.10 0.14
CA MET A 22 7.14 23.71 -0.67
C MET A 22 6.12 22.68 -1.15
N THR A 23 6.53 21.43 -1.42
CA THR A 23 5.62 20.35 -1.84
C THR A 23 4.46 20.20 -0.85
N SER A 24 4.73 20.20 0.46
CA SER A 24 3.66 20.10 1.47
C SER A 24 2.67 21.27 1.44
N LYS A 25 3.15 22.50 1.21
CA LYS A 25 2.29 23.70 1.08
C LYS A 25 1.47 23.64 -0.20
N ILE A 26 2.07 23.19 -1.30
CA ILE A 26 1.42 23.01 -2.60
C ILE A 26 0.28 22.01 -2.48
N LEU A 27 0.54 20.84 -1.90
CA LEU A 27 -0.47 19.79 -1.70
C LEU A 27 -1.60 20.27 -0.77
N GLY A 28 -1.28 20.95 0.34
CA GLY A 28 -2.30 21.51 1.24
C GLY A 28 -3.20 22.55 0.55
N SER A 29 -2.60 23.45 -0.24
CA SER A 29 -3.34 24.44 -1.03
C SER A 29 -4.21 23.78 -2.10
N THR A 30 -3.71 22.70 -2.73
CA THR A 30 -4.43 21.91 -3.72
C THR A 30 -5.70 21.29 -3.12
N THR A 31 -5.60 20.66 -1.94
CA THR A 31 -6.76 20.09 -1.24
C THR A 31 -7.80 21.16 -0.93
N SER A 32 -7.37 22.34 -0.48
CA SER A 32 -8.28 23.46 -0.21
C SER A 32 -8.99 23.94 -1.49
N LEU A 33 -8.27 24.07 -2.61
CA LEU A 33 -8.86 24.44 -3.89
C LEU A 33 -9.85 23.39 -4.39
N LEU A 34 -9.52 22.10 -4.32
CA LEU A 34 -10.42 21.02 -4.74
C LEU A 34 -11.77 21.03 -4.01
N THR A 35 -11.83 21.58 -2.79
CA THR A 35 -13.08 21.65 -1.99
C THR A 35 -13.83 22.98 -2.09
N THR A 36 -13.20 24.02 -2.62
CA THR A 36 -13.75 25.39 -2.63
C THR A 36 -14.07 25.91 -4.02
N LEU A 37 -13.46 25.34 -5.07
CA LEU A 37 -13.74 25.70 -6.45
C LEU A 37 -15.19 25.36 -6.82
N THR A 38 -15.85 26.30 -7.47
CA THR A 38 -17.26 26.23 -7.87
C THR A 38 -17.45 25.86 -9.34
N ASN A 39 -16.41 26.03 -10.16
CA ASN A 39 -16.45 25.75 -11.59
C ASN A 39 -15.80 24.37 -11.86
N PRO A 40 -16.52 23.41 -12.47
CA PRO A 40 -15.98 22.08 -12.76
C PRO A 40 -14.75 22.13 -13.68
N LEU A 41 -14.66 23.11 -14.59
CA LEU A 41 -13.50 23.29 -15.47
C LEU A 41 -12.22 23.60 -14.69
N ASN A 42 -12.33 24.34 -13.57
CA ASN A 42 -11.18 24.65 -12.72
C ASN A 42 -10.69 23.39 -11.98
N ILE A 43 -11.59 22.48 -11.62
CA ILE A 43 -11.24 21.18 -10.99
C ILE A 43 -10.56 20.27 -12.01
N THR A 44 -11.09 20.20 -13.23
CA THR A 44 -10.48 19.48 -14.35
C THR A 44 -9.07 19.98 -14.62
N LEU A 45 -8.88 21.30 -14.73
CA LEU A 45 -7.57 21.91 -14.92
C LEU A 45 -6.62 21.63 -13.75
N LEU A 46 -7.08 21.83 -12.51
CA LEU A 46 -6.27 21.60 -11.32
C LEU A 46 -5.80 20.14 -11.23
N THR A 47 -6.68 19.20 -11.57
CA THR A 47 -6.35 17.76 -11.59
C THR A 47 -5.30 17.45 -12.67
N SER A 48 -5.52 17.86 -13.92
CA SER A 48 -4.55 17.68 -15.01
C SER A 48 -3.17 18.24 -14.65
N GLN A 49 -3.14 19.47 -14.11
CA GLN A 49 -1.90 20.14 -13.76
C GLN A 49 -1.20 19.51 -12.55
N LEU A 50 -1.95 19.03 -11.55
CA LEU A 50 -1.38 18.31 -10.41
C LEU A 50 -0.71 17.00 -10.85
N LEU A 51 -1.36 16.23 -11.72
CA LEU A 51 -0.83 14.94 -12.18
C LEU A 51 0.35 15.09 -13.14
N ALA A 52 0.47 16.24 -13.82
CA ALA A 52 1.61 16.59 -14.66
C ALA A 52 2.71 17.39 -13.92
N ALA A 53 2.48 17.85 -12.69
CA ALA A 53 3.33 18.82 -11.99
C ALA A 53 4.79 18.37 -11.77
N PRO A 54 5.78 19.03 -12.41
CA PRO A 54 7.20 18.75 -12.16
C PRO A 54 7.60 18.92 -10.70
N ALA A 55 7.03 19.89 -9.98
CA ALA A 55 7.33 20.16 -8.56
C ALA A 55 7.04 18.97 -7.63
N ILE A 56 6.24 18.00 -8.07
CA ILE A 56 5.89 16.79 -7.32
C ILE A 56 6.62 15.60 -7.93
N TRP A 57 6.56 15.47 -9.25
CA TRP A 57 6.91 14.23 -9.94
C TRP A 57 8.31 14.18 -10.53
N ALA A 58 9.03 15.31 -10.64
CA ALA A 58 10.39 15.35 -11.21
C ALA A 58 11.49 14.98 -10.19
N THR A 59 11.11 14.38 -9.06
CA THR A 59 12.06 13.96 -8.01
C THR A 59 12.75 12.65 -8.41
N HIS A 60 14.08 12.58 -8.27
CA HIS A 60 14.89 11.41 -8.65
C HIS A 60 14.57 10.13 -7.86
N ALA A 61 13.97 10.25 -6.67
CA ALA A 61 13.53 9.15 -5.83
C ALA A 61 12.04 9.32 -5.53
N LEU A 62 11.19 9.05 -6.52
CA LEU A 62 9.75 9.04 -6.29
C LEU A 62 9.41 7.92 -5.29
N ASP A 63 8.66 8.27 -4.25
CA ASP A 63 8.37 7.37 -3.14
C ASP A 63 6.87 7.05 -3.02
N LEU A 64 6.54 5.83 -2.56
CA LEU A 64 5.15 5.44 -2.29
C LEU A 64 4.44 6.37 -1.28
N PRO A 65 5.10 6.95 -0.27
CA PRO A 65 4.51 7.99 0.57
C PRO A 65 3.94 9.17 -0.22
N THR A 66 4.63 9.68 -1.25
CA THR A 66 4.07 10.74 -2.12
C THR A 66 2.82 10.25 -2.86
N CYS A 67 2.82 9.02 -3.35
CA CYS A 67 1.64 8.43 -4.00
C CYS A 67 0.45 8.35 -3.04
N LEU A 68 0.68 7.91 -1.79
CA LEU A 68 -0.34 7.88 -0.74
C LEU A 68 -0.88 9.27 -0.39
N ARG A 69 -0.02 10.30 -0.40
CA ARG A 69 -0.44 11.69 -0.19
C ARG A 69 -1.37 12.17 -1.31
N ILE A 70 -1.10 11.82 -2.56
CA ILE A 70 -1.98 12.16 -3.69
C ILE A 70 -3.34 11.49 -3.54
N ILE A 71 -3.38 10.18 -3.23
CA ILE A 71 -4.63 9.47 -2.89
C ILE A 71 -5.38 10.21 -1.76
N SER A 72 -4.65 10.60 -0.72
CA SER A 72 -5.22 11.29 0.45
C SER A 72 -5.82 12.65 0.12
N ILE A 73 -5.22 13.43 -0.78
CA ILE A 73 -5.75 14.73 -1.23
C ILE A 73 -7.14 14.58 -1.84
N TYR A 74 -7.28 13.65 -2.79
CA TYR A 74 -8.56 13.39 -3.44
C TYR A 74 -9.57 12.77 -2.48
N ASN A 75 -9.14 11.88 -1.58
CA ASN A 75 -9.99 11.29 -0.54
C ASN A 75 -10.54 12.38 0.41
N THR A 76 -9.67 13.21 0.98
CA THR A 76 -10.08 14.30 1.88
C THR A 76 -10.97 15.32 1.17
N ALA A 77 -10.67 15.65 -0.10
CA ALA A 77 -11.50 16.55 -0.88
C ALA A 77 -12.89 15.96 -1.14
N ALA A 78 -12.97 14.71 -1.57
CA ALA A 78 -14.22 13.99 -1.80
C ALA A 78 -15.09 13.91 -0.53
N ILE A 79 -14.51 13.56 0.63
CA ILE A 79 -15.23 13.55 1.91
C ILE A 79 -15.80 14.93 2.24
N THR A 80 -15.01 15.98 2.02
CA THR A 80 -15.43 17.36 2.31
C THR A 80 -16.57 17.79 1.40
N VAL A 81 -16.48 17.52 0.09
CA VAL A 81 -17.53 17.84 -0.89
C VAL A 81 -18.82 17.11 -0.54
N LEU A 82 -18.75 15.83 -0.19
CA LEU A 82 -19.92 15.05 0.21
C LEU A 82 -20.58 15.59 1.50
N LYS A 83 -19.78 15.96 2.51
CA LYS A 83 -20.30 16.56 3.74
C LYS A 83 -20.97 17.91 3.47
N GLN A 84 -20.37 18.73 2.60
CA GLN A 84 -20.93 20.02 2.21
C GLN A 84 -22.27 19.85 1.47
N SER A 85 -22.37 18.91 0.53
CA SER A 85 -23.62 18.66 -0.19
C SER A 85 -24.75 18.23 0.75
N GLN A 86 -24.47 17.29 1.66
CA GLN A 86 -25.44 16.83 2.67
C GLN A 86 -25.91 17.96 3.60
N SER A 87 -24.99 18.84 4.02
CA SER A 87 -25.34 20.00 4.85
C SER A 87 -26.18 21.05 4.10
N ASN A 88 -25.94 21.21 2.81
CA ASN A 88 -26.70 22.14 1.97
C ASN A 88 -28.11 21.60 1.68
N ASP A 89 -28.28 20.28 1.53
CA ASP A 89 -29.61 19.65 1.40
C ASP A 89 -30.44 19.79 2.69
N SER A 90 -29.80 19.80 3.86
CA SER A 90 -30.48 20.04 5.15
C SER A 90 -30.84 21.51 5.40
N ASN A 91 -30.19 22.46 4.70
CA ASN A 91 -30.39 23.90 4.86
C ASN A 91 -31.52 24.45 3.95
N LEU A 92 -32.69 23.81 3.97
CA LEU A 92 -33.91 24.28 3.29
C LEU A 92 -34.45 25.63 3.81
N LEU A 93 -33.80 26.24 4.81
CA LEU A 93 -34.24 27.45 5.53
C LEU A 93 -33.42 28.72 5.22
N GLY A 94 -32.86 28.85 4.01
CA GLY A 94 -32.35 30.14 3.51
C GLY A 94 -30.99 30.61 4.02
N TYR A 95 -30.19 29.72 4.64
CA TYR A 95 -28.80 30.04 5.00
C TYR A 95 -27.85 29.96 3.79
N PRO A 96 -26.80 30.81 3.72
CA PRO A 96 -25.86 30.79 2.61
C PRO A 96 -25.15 29.44 2.49
N ARG A 97 -25.12 28.89 1.27
CA ARG A 97 -24.43 27.62 0.94
C ARG A 97 -23.00 27.66 1.45
N ARG A 98 -22.59 26.69 2.26
CA ARG A 98 -21.20 26.52 2.66
C ARG A 98 -20.50 25.61 1.64
N GLY A 99 -19.42 26.10 1.03
CA GLY A 99 -18.56 25.32 0.09
C GLY A 99 -18.63 25.77 -1.37
N GLY A 100 -17.96 25.00 -2.26
CA GLY A 100 -17.89 25.27 -3.71
C GLY A 100 -19.22 25.09 -4.46
N GLY A 101 -20.27 24.57 -3.83
CA GLY A 101 -21.61 24.48 -4.43
C GLY A 101 -21.78 23.42 -5.53
N LEU A 102 -20.72 22.67 -5.88
CA LEU A 102 -20.79 21.53 -6.80
C LEU A 102 -21.33 20.28 -6.09
N GLY A 103 -22.19 19.54 -6.79
CA GLY A 103 -22.65 18.24 -6.31
C GLY A 103 -21.51 17.19 -6.33
N PRO A 104 -21.57 16.13 -5.51
CA PRO A 104 -20.55 15.08 -5.48
C PRO A 104 -20.30 14.42 -6.84
N ASP A 105 -21.36 14.16 -7.61
CA ASP A 105 -21.27 13.56 -8.94
C ASP A 105 -20.58 14.49 -9.95
N GLU A 106 -20.93 15.78 -9.94
CA GLU A 106 -20.35 16.78 -10.82
C GLU A 106 -18.87 17.00 -10.50
N TRP A 107 -18.53 17.06 -9.21
CA TRP A 107 -17.15 17.16 -8.73
C TRP A 107 -16.32 15.95 -9.16
N ALA A 108 -16.82 14.72 -8.93
CA ALA A 108 -16.12 13.49 -9.30
C ALA A 108 -15.94 13.39 -10.82
N THR A 109 -16.96 13.77 -11.59
CA THR A 109 -16.87 13.85 -13.06
C THR A 109 -15.81 14.84 -13.51
N ALA A 110 -15.72 16.01 -12.86
CA ALA A 110 -14.71 17.01 -13.18
C ALA A 110 -13.28 16.53 -12.89
N VAL A 111 -13.08 15.79 -11.79
CA VAL A 111 -11.79 15.14 -11.48
C VAL A 111 -11.44 14.11 -12.56
N VAL A 112 -12.36 13.21 -12.91
CA VAL A 112 -12.13 12.16 -13.92
C VAL A 112 -11.83 12.77 -15.30
N LYS A 113 -12.49 13.88 -15.67
CA LYS A 113 -12.19 14.61 -16.91
C LYS A 113 -10.79 15.26 -16.91
N GLY A 114 -10.19 15.49 -15.74
CA GLY A 114 -8.84 16.03 -15.61
C GLY A 114 -7.74 14.98 -15.84
N LEU A 115 -8.09 13.72 -16.01
CA LEU A 115 -7.17 12.60 -16.24
C LEU A 115 -6.81 12.53 -17.73
N ASP A 116 -6.02 13.51 -18.19
CA ASP A 116 -5.61 13.64 -19.60
C ASP A 116 -4.29 12.93 -19.91
N ASP A 117 -3.92 12.86 -21.19
CA ASP A 117 -2.73 12.14 -21.64
C ASP A 117 -1.40 12.85 -21.29
N LYS A 118 -1.43 13.92 -20.49
CA LYS A 118 -0.22 14.62 -20.02
C LYS A 118 0.45 13.92 -18.85
N SER A 119 -0.27 13.01 -18.18
CA SER A 119 0.26 12.20 -17.10
C SER A 119 0.18 10.70 -17.40
N PRO A 120 1.12 9.90 -16.89
CA PRO A 120 1.11 8.46 -17.03
C PRO A 120 -0.10 7.83 -16.32
N ARG A 121 -0.51 6.64 -16.78
CA ARG A 121 -1.78 6.01 -16.35
C ARG A 121 -1.78 5.68 -14.86
N TRP A 122 -0.66 5.28 -14.29
CA TRP A 122 -0.57 5.00 -12.85
C TRP A 122 -0.91 6.22 -11.96
N ARG A 123 -0.66 7.46 -12.41
CA ARG A 123 -1.06 8.67 -11.66
C ARG A 123 -2.57 8.87 -11.67
N HIS A 124 -3.24 8.45 -12.74
CA HIS A 124 -4.70 8.51 -12.82
C HIS A 124 -5.32 7.55 -11.81
N VAL A 125 -4.72 6.36 -11.64
CA VAL A 125 -5.15 5.37 -10.63
C VAL A 125 -5.14 6.00 -9.24
N LEU A 126 -4.11 6.78 -8.87
CA LEU A 126 -4.03 7.45 -7.57
C LEU A 126 -5.20 8.43 -7.34
N ALA A 127 -5.51 9.26 -8.34
CA ALA A 127 -6.60 10.23 -8.25
C ALA A 127 -7.96 9.54 -8.13
N ILE A 128 -8.22 8.55 -9.00
CA ILE A 128 -9.48 7.78 -9.01
C ILE A 128 -9.65 7.03 -7.68
N ALA A 129 -8.58 6.41 -7.17
CA ALA A 129 -8.61 5.71 -5.90
C ALA A 129 -8.98 6.63 -4.73
N GLY A 130 -8.42 7.84 -4.69
CA GLY A 130 -8.80 8.84 -3.70
C GLY A 130 -10.28 9.22 -3.79
N VAL A 131 -10.83 9.42 -5.00
CA VAL A 131 -12.26 9.71 -5.21
C VAL A 131 -13.14 8.57 -4.68
N LEU A 132 -12.82 7.31 -5.04
CA LEU A 132 -13.58 6.14 -4.59
C LEU A 132 -13.53 5.95 -3.07
N LEU A 133 -12.37 6.13 -2.46
CA LEU A 133 -12.20 6.07 -1.00
C LEU A 133 -13.04 7.12 -0.28
N GLY A 134 -13.02 8.37 -0.78
CA GLY A 134 -13.74 9.46 -0.13
C GLY A 134 -15.25 9.40 -0.30
N MET A 135 -15.72 9.00 -1.49
CA MET A 135 -17.15 8.95 -1.82
C MET A 135 -17.82 7.62 -1.44
N GLY A 136 -17.07 6.51 -1.38
CA GLY A 136 -17.58 5.16 -1.14
C GLY A 136 -17.11 4.51 0.17
N GLY A 137 -16.03 5.02 0.78
CA GLY A 137 -15.48 4.46 2.02
C GLY A 137 -16.41 4.62 3.23
N GLN A 138 -16.27 3.73 4.21
CA GLN A 138 -17.05 3.75 5.47
C GLN A 138 -18.58 3.75 5.26
N GLY A 139 -19.07 3.01 4.27
CA GLY A 139 -20.50 2.87 3.98
C GLY A 139 -21.15 4.09 3.32
N ARG A 140 -20.35 5.09 2.90
CA ARG A 140 -20.86 6.27 2.20
C ARG A 140 -21.44 5.89 0.83
N ARG A 141 -22.47 6.62 0.43
CA ARG A 141 -23.08 6.56 -0.90
C ARG A 141 -22.98 7.93 -1.56
N GLY A 142 -21.75 8.38 -1.78
CA GLY A 142 -21.48 9.72 -2.30
C GLY A 142 -21.67 9.86 -3.81
N LEU A 143 -21.66 8.76 -4.57
CA LEU A 143 -21.84 8.77 -6.02
C LEU A 143 -23.15 8.09 -6.42
N SER A 144 -23.78 8.57 -7.49
CA SER A 144 -24.84 7.81 -8.17
C SER A 144 -24.32 6.46 -8.66
N ARG A 145 -25.21 5.46 -8.73
CA ARG A 145 -24.84 4.09 -9.13
C ARG A 145 -24.15 4.03 -10.49
N GLY A 146 -24.67 4.79 -11.48
CA GLY A 146 -24.09 4.86 -12.81
C GLY A 146 -22.69 5.44 -12.79
N LEU A 147 -22.51 6.60 -12.14
CA LEU A 147 -21.19 7.23 -12.04
C LEU A 147 -20.20 6.36 -11.27
N ARG A 148 -20.62 5.72 -10.17
CA ARG A 148 -19.77 4.79 -9.44
C ARG A 148 -19.23 3.67 -10.33
N MET A 149 -20.10 3.02 -11.13
CA MET A 149 -19.66 1.97 -12.06
C MET A 149 -18.67 2.52 -13.10
N SER A 150 -18.89 3.72 -13.64
CA SER A 150 -17.95 4.36 -14.56
C SER A 150 -16.60 4.68 -13.92
N VAL A 151 -16.58 5.14 -12.67
CA VAL A 151 -15.35 5.45 -11.91
C VAL A 151 -14.60 4.17 -11.55
N GLU A 152 -15.30 3.10 -11.14
CA GLU A 152 -14.70 1.78 -10.92
C GLU A 152 -14.06 1.23 -12.22
N GLY A 153 -14.78 1.27 -13.33
CA GLY A 153 -14.25 0.86 -14.64
C GLY A 153 -13.03 1.69 -15.08
N ALA A 154 -13.07 3.02 -14.86
CA ALA A 154 -11.93 3.89 -15.14
C ALA A 154 -10.70 3.56 -14.28
N LEU A 155 -10.90 3.21 -13.00
CA LEU A 155 -9.80 2.76 -12.13
C LEU A 155 -9.12 1.52 -12.71
N ILE A 156 -9.92 0.51 -13.09
CA ILE A 156 -9.41 -0.78 -13.55
C ILE A 156 -8.75 -0.65 -14.91
N MET A 157 -9.36 0.11 -15.83
CA MET A 157 -8.75 0.40 -17.13
C MET A 157 -7.39 1.08 -16.94
N ALA A 158 -7.32 2.14 -16.11
CA ALA A 158 -6.06 2.82 -15.85
C ALA A 158 -5.03 1.91 -15.16
N ALA A 159 -5.45 1.07 -14.22
CA ALA A 159 -4.58 0.14 -13.52
C ALA A 159 -4.01 -0.94 -14.44
N ASN A 160 -4.85 -1.56 -15.27
CA ASN A 160 -4.41 -2.56 -16.25
C ASN A 160 -3.42 -1.94 -17.25
N MET A 161 -3.70 -0.75 -17.78
CA MET A 161 -2.80 -0.04 -18.69
C MET A 161 -1.46 0.32 -18.03
N ALA A 162 -1.50 0.79 -16.78
CA ALA A 162 -0.31 1.15 -16.02
C ALA A 162 0.61 -0.04 -15.73
N MET A 163 0.03 -1.22 -15.47
CA MET A 163 0.79 -2.44 -15.23
C MET A 163 1.27 -3.12 -16.51
N GLU A 164 0.61 -2.87 -17.64
CA GLU A 164 0.98 -3.44 -18.94
C GLU A 164 2.20 -2.72 -19.55
N ASP A 165 2.34 -1.41 -19.35
CA ASP A 165 3.49 -0.67 -19.87
C ASP A 165 4.76 -1.05 -19.08
N PRO A 166 5.77 -1.69 -19.71
CA PRO A 166 7.01 -2.05 -19.03
C PRO A 166 7.77 -0.84 -18.44
N LYS A 167 7.60 0.36 -19.02
CA LYS A 167 8.22 1.59 -18.51
C LYS A 167 7.53 2.13 -17.26
N GLU A 168 6.26 1.80 -17.05
CA GLU A 168 5.48 2.22 -15.87
C GLU A 168 5.38 1.10 -14.82
N GLY A 169 5.23 -0.15 -15.25
CA GLY A 169 4.98 -1.33 -14.44
C GLY A 169 6.19 -1.92 -13.71
N PHE A 170 7.42 -1.75 -14.23
CA PHE A 170 8.64 -2.21 -13.56
C PHE A 170 9.29 -1.17 -12.62
N PHE A 171 8.72 0.04 -12.56
CA PHE A 171 9.15 1.12 -11.66
C PHE A 171 8.07 1.43 -10.61
N VAL A 172 8.19 2.58 -9.93
CA VAL A 172 7.23 3.09 -8.92
C VAL A 172 5.78 3.09 -9.42
N GLY A 173 5.53 3.18 -10.73
CA GLY A 173 4.17 3.16 -11.29
C GLY A 173 3.39 1.88 -10.99
N GLY A 174 4.04 0.71 -11.09
CA GLY A 174 3.44 -0.58 -10.74
C GLY A 174 3.10 -0.67 -9.25
N GLU A 175 4.05 -0.32 -8.39
CA GLU A 175 3.85 -0.33 -6.93
C GLU A 175 2.82 0.71 -6.46
N ALA A 176 2.81 1.89 -7.08
CA ALA A 176 1.82 2.94 -6.82
C ALA A 176 0.41 2.50 -7.22
N THR A 177 0.29 1.79 -8.35
CA THR A 177 -0.96 1.19 -8.81
C THR A 177 -1.43 0.12 -7.82
N LEU A 178 -0.53 -0.77 -7.36
CA LEU A 178 -0.83 -1.77 -6.34
C LEU A 178 -1.28 -1.15 -5.03
N LEU A 179 -0.62 -0.09 -4.58
CA LEU A 179 -1.01 0.64 -3.37
C LEU A 179 -2.45 1.17 -3.50
N ALA A 180 -2.79 1.78 -4.63
CA ALA A 180 -4.12 2.27 -4.90
C ALA A 180 -5.18 1.16 -4.97
N LEU A 181 -4.87 0.05 -5.64
CA LEU A 181 -5.73 -1.14 -5.67
C LEU A 181 -5.93 -1.72 -4.26
N ASN A 182 -4.87 -1.86 -3.47
CA ASN A 182 -4.94 -2.38 -2.10
C ASN A 182 -5.92 -1.59 -1.23
N HIS A 183 -5.90 -0.26 -1.33
CA HIS A 183 -6.81 0.59 -0.56
C HIS A 183 -8.25 0.57 -1.08
N THR A 184 -8.46 0.35 -2.37
CA THR A 184 -9.80 0.41 -2.99
C THR A 184 -10.47 -0.94 -3.18
N PHE A 185 -9.73 -2.04 -3.03
CA PHE A 185 -10.17 -3.38 -3.43
C PHE A 185 -11.51 -3.79 -2.81
N ASP A 186 -11.68 -3.56 -1.51
CA ASP A 186 -12.91 -3.90 -0.78
C ASP A 186 -14.11 -3.00 -1.17
N LEU A 187 -13.86 -1.86 -1.82
CA LEU A 187 -14.91 -0.96 -2.32
C LEU A 187 -15.38 -1.32 -3.73
N LEU A 188 -14.59 -2.06 -4.50
CA LEU A 188 -14.92 -2.42 -5.88
C LEU A 188 -16.08 -3.41 -5.92
N SER A 189 -16.97 -3.24 -6.90
CA SER A 189 -18.00 -4.22 -7.20
C SER A 189 -17.39 -5.52 -7.73
N GLU A 190 -18.08 -6.65 -7.56
CA GLU A 190 -17.60 -7.93 -8.09
C GLU A 190 -17.37 -7.94 -9.62
N PRO A 191 -18.22 -7.29 -10.45
CA PRO A 191 -17.92 -7.13 -11.87
C PRO A 191 -16.60 -6.40 -12.12
N ALA A 192 -16.38 -5.29 -11.41
CA ALA A 192 -15.16 -4.51 -11.49
C ALA A 192 -13.93 -5.37 -11.11
N LYS A 193 -13.97 -6.11 -10.00
CA LYS A 193 -12.86 -7.00 -9.60
C LYS A 193 -12.50 -8.05 -10.66
N ARG A 194 -13.46 -8.53 -11.46
CA ARG A 194 -13.21 -9.52 -12.51
C ARG A 194 -12.48 -8.97 -13.73
N GLU A 195 -12.52 -7.66 -13.93
CA GLU A 195 -11.83 -6.99 -15.04
C GLU A 195 -10.35 -6.69 -14.74
N ILE A 196 -9.92 -6.90 -13.49
CA ILE A 196 -8.52 -6.72 -13.09
C ILE A 196 -7.67 -7.82 -13.74
N ARG A 197 -6.59 -7.42 -14.40
CA ARG A 197 -5.59 -8.32 -14.98
C ARG A 197 -4.65 -8.87 -13.92
N PHE A 198 -5.09 -9.95 -13.26
CA PHE A 198 -4.34 -10.59 -12.17
C PHE A 198 -2.97 -11.16 -12.61
N ASP A 199 -2.81 -11.49 -13.90
CA ASP A 199 -1.54 -11.87 -14.52
C ASP A 199 -0.47 -10.77 -14.40
N LEU A 200 -0.87 -9.50 -14.51
CA LEU A 200 0.02 -8.36 -14.35
C LEU A 200 0.22 -7.99 -12.87
N VAL A 201 -0.83 -8.11 -12.07
CA VAL A 201 -0.80 -7.77 -10.64
C VAL A 201 0.18 -8.66 -9.89
N LEU A 202 0.16 -9.97 -10.13
CA LEU A 202 0.85 -10.93 -9.29
C LEU A 202 2.38 -10.74 -9.26
N PRO A 203 3.11 -10.65 -10.39
CA PRO A 203 4.56 -10.47 -10.37
C PRO A 203 4.99 -9.17 -9.67
N ILE A 204 4.27 -8.07 -9.92
CA ILE A 204 4.55 -6.78 -9.29
C ILE A 204 4.28 -6.86 -7.79
N ALA A 205 3.18 -7.50 -7.37
CA ALA A 205 2.81 -7.57 -5.96
C ALA A 205 3.77 -8.41 -5.14
N VAL A 206 4.25 -9.52 -5.72
CA VAL A 206 5.31 -10.32 -5.11
C VAL A 206 6.58 -9.51 -5.00
N GLY A 207 7.05 -8.91 -6.09
CA GLY A 207 8.24 -8.06 -6.10
C GLY A 207 8.19 -6.93 -5.06
N ALA A 208 7.05 -6.25 -4.96
CA ALA A 208 6.82 -5.17 -3.99
C ALA A 208 6.81 -5.68 -2.54
N MET A 209 6.27 -6.87 -2.29
CA MET A 209 6.20 -7.46 -0.94
C MET A 209 7.57 -7.87 -0.40
N VAL A 210 8.38 -8.55 -1.22
CA VAL A 210 9.68 -9.08 -0.76
C VAL A 210 10.84 -8.13 -1.07
N GLY A 211 10.64 -7.15 -1.95
CA GLY A 211 11.64 -6.16 -2.35
C GLY A 211 11.72 -4.93 -1.44
N PRO A 212 12.36 -3.84 -1.92
CA PRO A 212 12.65 -2.64 -1.13
C PRO A 212 11.42 -1.92 -0.57
N SER A 213 10.28 -1.95 -1.26
CA SER A 213 9.06 -1.29 -0.79
C SER A 213 8.32 -2.09 0.30
N GLY A 214 8.70 -3.35 0.49
CA GLY A 214 8.15 -4.29 1.46
C GLY A 214 9.18 -4.71 2.49
N TYR A 215 9.42 -6.02 2.59
CA TYR A 215 10.26 -6.65 3.62
C TYR A 215 11.75 -6.74 3.31
N GLU A 216 12.23 -6.18 2.19
CA GLU A 216 13.66 -6.09 1.84
C GLU A 216 14.42 -7.42 1.96
N MET A 217 13.82 -8.55 1.57
CA MET A 217 14.43 -9.87 1.73
C MET A 217 14.90 -10.19 3.16
N GLY A 218 14.30 -9.58 4.18
CA GLY A 218 14.70 -9.75 5.58
C GLY A 218 15.95 -8.97 6.00
N GLN A 219 16.46 -8.05 5.18
CA GLN A 219 17.67 -7.26 5.49
C GLN A 219 17.55 -6.45 6.80
N PHE A 220 16.33 -6.02 7.16
CA PHE A 220 16.07 -5.33 8.42
C PHE A 220 16.49 -6.14 9.67
N VAL A 221 16.56 -7.47 9.58
CA VAL A 221 17.05 -8.33 10.68
C VAL A 221 18.58 -8.33 10.74
N GLY A 222 19.23 -8.35 9.58
CA GLY A 222 20.69 -8.39 9.45
C GLY A 222 21.37 -7.14 10.01
N THR A 223 20.74 -5.97 9.85
CA THR A 223 21.29 -4.70 10.35
C THR A 223 21.33 -4.59 11.87
N ILE A 224 20.56 -5.42 12.57
CA ILE A 224 20.38 -5.32 14.03
C ILE A 224 21.61 -5.85 14.78
N ASP A 225 22.26 -6.90 14.27
CA ASP A 225 23.32 -7.58 15.01
C ASP A 225 24.51 -6.66 15.37
N ALA A 226 24.82 -5.72 14.47
CA ALA A 226 25.88 -4.74 14.66
C ALA A 226 25.58 -3.71 15.77
N ASP A 227 24.30 -3.48 16.07
CA ASP A 227 23.86 -2.51 17.07
C ASP A 227 23.64 -3.11 18.46
N VAL A 228 23.45 -4.43 18.53
CA VAL A 228 23.21 -5.14 19.79
C VAL A 228 24.52 -5.30 20.57
N ARG A 229 24.56 -4.76 21.79
CA ARG A 229 25.72 -4.81 22.69
C ARG A 229 25.46 -5.75 23.86
N VAL A 230 26.51 -6.39 24.37
CA VAL A 230 26.45 -7.15 25.62
C VAL A 230 26.84 -6.21 26.76
N THR A 231 25.96 -6.03 27.74
CA THR A 231 26.22 -5.23 28.94
C THR A 231 27.14 -5.96 29.92
N PRO A 232 27.73 -5.27 30.92
CA PRO A 232 28.51 -5.93 31.98
C PRO A 232 27.74 -7.01 32.74
N ASP A 233 26.42 -6.87 32.86
CA ASP A 233 25.52 -7.87 33.47
C ASP A 233 25.20 -9.05 32.52
N ASN A 234 25.93 -9.16 31.41
CA ASN A 234 25.74 -10.17 30.38
C ASN A 234 24.32 -10.14 29.77
N LYS A 235 23.70 -8.96 29.69
CA LYS A 235 22.40 -8.74 29.02
C LYS A 235 22.61 -8.16 27.62
N LEU A 236 21.69 -8.44 26.70
CA LEU A 236 21.67 -7.78 25.40
C LEU A 236 20.95 -6.44 25.50
N ASP A 237 21.63 -5.41 25.04
CA ASP A 237 21.13 -4.05 24.93
C ASP A 237 21.04 -3.63 23.47
N TRP A 238 19.85 -3.21 23.07
CA TRP A 238 19.56 -2.68 21.75
C TRP A 238 18.76 -1.39 21.89
N SER A 239 19.49 -0.27 21.81
CA SER A 239 18.92 1.07 22.00
C SER A 239 17.96 1.47 20.87
N GLN A 240 16.92 2.23 21.24
CA GLN A 240 15.99 2.85 20.30
C GLN A 240 16.63 3.94 19.42
N SER A 241 17.81 4.42 19.78
CA SER A 241 18.57 5.39 18.97
C SER A 241 19.48 4.75 17.93
N SER A 242 19.56 3.42 17.91
CA SER A 242 20.43 2.65 17.01
C SER A 242 19.95 2.72 15.55
N ARG A 243 20.89 2.56 14.61
CA ARG A 243 20.61 2.67 13.17
C ARG A 243 19.66 1.58 12.69
N GLY A 244 19.86 0.34 13.13
CA GLY A 244 19.04 -0.82 12.84
C GLY A 244 17.62 -0.67 13.40
N PHE A 245 17.44 -0.06 14.58
CA PHE A 245 16.09 0.20 15.07
C PHE A 245 15.38 1.34 14.33
N LEU A 246 16.10 2.39 13.97
CA LEU A 246 15.56 3.46 13.13
C LEU A 246 15.19 2.95 11.73
N HIS A 247 16.01 2.07 11.16
CA HIS A 247 15.72 1.39 9.90
C HIS A 247 14.49 0.49 10.04
N LEU A 248 14.39 -0.34 11.09
CA LEU A 248 13.19 -1.16 11.37
C LEU A 248 11.91 -0.30 11.40
N LYS A 249 11.97 0.87 12.06
CA LYS A 249 10.85 1.81 12.10
C LYS A 249 10.51 2.36 10.71
N GLU A 250 11.51 2.70 9.91
CA GLU A 250 11.32 3.13 8.53
C GLU A 250 10.62 2.05 7.70
N VAL A 251 11.12 0.81 7.70
CA VAL A 251 10.48 -0.35 7.04
C VAL A 251 9.03 -0.51 7.48
N THR A 252 8.77 -0.47 8.78
CA THR A 252 7.43 -0.65 9.35
C THR A 252 6.46 0.46 8.90
N SER A 253 6.98 1.67 8.68
CA SER A 253 6.20 2.84 8.26
C SER A 253 5.91 2.91 6.76
N ARG A 254 6.53 2.03 5.94
CA ARG A 254 6.29 2.01 4.49
C ARG A 254 4.80 1.75 4.20
N PRO A 255 4.21 2.39 3.17
CA PRO A 255 2.78 2.25 2.88
C PRO A 255 2.31 0.80 2.67
N LEU A 256 3.10 -0.04 1.98
CA LEU A 256 2.74 -1.44 1.75
C LEU A 256 2.90 -2.29 3.02
N VAL A 257 3.94 -2.07 3.82
CA VAL A 257 4.19 -2.82 5.06
C VAL A 257 3.15 -2.50 6.13
N SER A 258 2.84 -1.21 6.32
CA SER A 258 1.81 -0.76 7.27
C SER A 258 0.40 -1.26 6.90
N SER A 259 0.16 -1.56 5.62
CA SER A 259 -1.10 -2.13 5.10
C SER A 259 -0.96 -3.59 4.64
N MET A 260 0.01 -4.34 5.17
CA MET A 260 0.31 -5.69 4.71
C MET A 260 -0.85 -6.68 4.91
N GLY A 261 -1.66 -6.53 5.96
CA GLY A 261 -2.82 -7.40 6.20
C GLY A 261 -3.79 -7.40 5.00
N PRO A 262 -4.36 -6.26 4.60
CA PRO A 262 -5.10 -6.12 3.34
C PRO A 262 -4.29 -6.53 2.10
N PHE A 263 -3.02 -6.15 2.02
CA PHE A 263 -2.20 -6.40 0.82
C PHE A 263 -1.98 -7.90 0.57
N SER A 264 -1.66 -8.67 1.59
CA SER A 264 -1.53 -10.13 1.50
C SER A 264 -2.85 -10.82 1.12
N ARG A 265 -4.00 -10.27 1.53
CA ARG A 265 -5.32 -10.74 1.09
C ARG A 265 -5.58 -10.41 -0.38
N LEU A 266 -5.15 -9.26 -0.88
CA LEU A 266 -5.20 -8.93 -2.30
C LEU A 266 -4.34 -9.90 -3.13
N VAL A 267 -3.12 -10.21 -2.69
CA VAL A 267 -2.25 -11.19 -3.35
C VAL A 267 -2.87 -12.59 -3.32
N ALA A 268 -3.40 -13.01 -2.17
CA ALA A 268 -4.13 -14.28 -2.04
C ALA A 268 -5.34 -14.35 -3.00
N TYR A 269 -6.14 -13.29 -3.07
CA TYR A 269 -7.27 -13.21 -4.01
C TYR A 269 -6.80 -13.29 -5.48
N THR A 270 -5.69 -12.61 -5.79
CA THR A 270 -5.07 -12.64 -7.12
C THR A 270 -4.70 -14.07 -7.50
N VAL A 271 -4.04 -14.82 -6.60
CA VAL A 271 -3.70 -16.24 -6.79
C VAL A 271 -4.95 -17.10 -7.02
N GLU A 272 -6.03 -16.86 -6.27
CA GLU A 272 -7.27 -17.65 -6.39
C GLU A 272 -8.02 -17.41 -7.71
N ARG A 273 -7.92 -16.20 -8.27
CA ARG A 273 -8.65 -15.77 -9.48
C ARG A 273 -7.84 -15.83 -10.77
N LEU A 274 -6.56 -16.13 -10.68
CA LEU A 274 -5.64 -16.18 -11.80
C LEU A 274 -6.08 -17.24 -12.83
N GLN A 275 -6.36 -16.82 -14.07
CA GLN A 275 -6.81 -17.74 -15.13
C GLN A 275 -5.61 -18.35 -15.87
N ALA A 276 -5.15 -19.51 -15.39
CA ALA A 276 -4.20 -20.41 -16.05
C ALA A 276 -2.75 -19.94 -16.36
N PRO A 277 -2.06 -19.08 -15.57
CA PRO A 277 -0.65 -18.83 -15.80
C PRO A 277 0.14 -19.51 -14.64
N LYS A 278 0.50 -20.76 -14.93
CA LYS A 278 1.32 -21.65 -14.10
C LYS A 278 2.68 -21.04 -13.68
N PRO A 279 3.44 -20.35 -14.56
CA PRO A 279 4.77 -19.88 -14.18
C PRO A 279 4.74 -18.82 -13.07
N GLU A 280 3.69 -18.02 -12.97
CA GLU A 280 3.54 -16.91 -12.03
C GLU A 280 3.32 -17.44 -10.61
N ILE A 281 2.52 -18.50 -10.45
CA ILE A 281 2.32 -19.16 -9.15
C ILE A 281 3.60 -19.87 -8.69
N LEU A 282 4.31 -20.53 -9.62
CA LEU A 282 5.59 -21.15 -9.30
C LEU A 282 6.63 -20.11 -8.88
N HIS A 283 6.72 -19.00 -9.64
CA HIS A 283 7.62 -17.90 -9.33
C HIS A 283 7.29 -17.23 -7.98
N LEU A 284 6.01 -17.01 -7.70
CA LEU A 284 5.54 -16.53 -6.40
C LEU A 284 6.08 -17.41 -5.26
N VAL A 285 5.88 -18.73 -5.35
CA VAL A 285 6.31 -19.66 -4.30
C VAL A 285 7.82 -19.71 -4.17
N GLU A 286 8.55 -19.64 -5.28
CA GLU A 286 10.01 -19.53 -5.28
C GLU A 286 10.48 -18.26 -4.55
N GLN A 287 9.85 -17.11 -4.83
CA GLN A 287 10.19 -15.85 -4.15
C GLN A 287 9.87 -15.90 -2.65
N LEU A 288 8.73 -16.48 -2.25
CA LEU A 288 8.37 -16.68 -0.85
C LEU A 288 9.35 -17.61 -0.13
N GLN A 289 9.75 -18.69 -0.79
CA GLN A 289 10.72 -19.63 -0.25
C GLN A 289 12.08 -18.95 -0.08
N ARG A 290 12.55 -18.23 -1.09
CA ARG A 290 13.81 -17.47 -1.04
C ARG A 290 13.77 -16.43 0.09
N PHE A 291 12.71 -15.64 0.16
CA PHE A 291 12.49 -14.69 1.25
C PHE A 291 12.61 -15.35 2.62
N SER A 292 11.93 -16.48 2.83
CA SER A 292 11.99 -17.19 4.12
C SER A 292 13.37 -17.74 4.45
N GLN A 293 14.14 -18.17 3.44
CA GLN A 293 15.51 -18.65 3.62
C GLN A 293 16.43 -17.50 4.04
N GLU A 294 16.39 -16.38 3.33
CA GLU A 294 17.17 -15.18 3.66
C GLU A 294 16.82 -14.68 5.06
N LEU A 295 15.54 -14.58 5.39
CA LEU A 295 15.08 -14.15 6.71
C LEU A 295 15.61 -15.07 7.82
N LEU A 296 15.57 -16.39 7.61
CA LEU A 296 16.13 -17.36 8.56
C LEU A 296 17.65 -17.22 8.70
N LEU A 297 18.38 -17.00 7.61
CA LEU A 297 19.82 -16.79 7.63
C LEU A 297 20.18 -15.53 8.43
N GLN A 298 19.50 -14.41 8.15
CA GLN A 298 19.69 -13.16 8.89
C GLN A 298 19.32 -13.30 10.36
N TRP A 299 18.29 -14.09 10.68
CA TRP A 299 17.95 -14.39 12.07
C TRP A 299 19.04 -15.19 12.78
N ARG A 300 19.57 -16.26 12.15
CA ARG A 300 20.56 -17.16 12.78
C ARG A 300 21.89 -16.50 13.15
N ILE A 301 22.26 -15.45 12.44
CA ILE A 301 23.49 -14.70 12.73
C ILE A 301 23.27 -13.63 13.80
N ASN A 302 22.03 -13.35 14.18
CA ASN A 302 21.69 -12.31 15.14
C ASN A 302 21.87 -12.80 16.59
N LYS A 303 22.50 -12.00 17.46
CA LYS A 303 22.65 -12.32 18.89
C LYS A 303 21.34 -12.72 19.60
N PHE A 304 20.19 -12.21 19.16
CA PHE A 304 18.88 -12.58 19.71
C PHE A 304 18.48 -14.04 19.42
N SER A 305 19.02 -14.68 18.38
CA SER A 305 18.69 -16.07 18.07
C SER A 305 19.28 -17.07 19.04
N ALA A 306 20.28 -16.68 19.84
CA ALA A 306 20.95 -17.54 20.81
C ALA A 306 20.22 -17.61 22.17
N ILE A 307 19.31 -16.68 22.47
CA ILE A 307 18.60 -16.64 23.76
C ILE A 307 17.48 -17.69 23.76
N ASP A 308 17.30 -18.48 24.82
CA ASP A 308 16.10 -19.33 24.94
C ASP A 308 14.85 -18.46 25.23
N PRO A 309 13.68 -18.73 24.63
CA PRO A 309 12.43 -18.07 25.00
C PRO A 309 12.15 -17.96 26.51
N SER A 310 12.52 -18.96 27.32
CA SER A 310 12.36 -18.90 28.78
C SER A 310 13.21 -17.83 29.45
N ASP A 311 14.31 -17.45 28.82
CA ASP A 311 15.35 -16.60 29.40
C ASP A 311 15.30 -15.17 28.87
N LEU A 312 14.36 -14.85 27.98
CA LEU A 312 14.25 -13.54 27.32
C LEU A 312 14.20 -12.38 28.33
N GLU A 313 13.37 -12.47 29.37
CA GLU A 313 13.26 -11.39 30.36
C GLU A 313 14.53 -11.21 31.22
N ALA A 314 15.28 -12.28 31.46
CA ALA A 314 16.51 -12.26 32.24
C ALA A 314 17.73 -11.78 31.43
N ARG A 315 17.70 -11.99 30.11
CA ARG A 315 18.83 -11.74 29.19
C ARG A 315 18.73 -10.42 28.43
N LEU A 316 17.59 -9.72 28.46
CA LEU A 316 17.41 -8.44 27.78
C LEU A 316 17.46 -7.25 28.75
N THR A 317 17.94 -6.10 28.30
CA THR A 317 17.75 -4.83 29.05
C THR A 317 16.27 -4.43 29.08
N PRO A 318 15.83 -3.64 30.07
CA PRO A 318 14.44 -3.19 30.15
C PRO A 318 13.97 -2.43 28.91
N GLU A 319 14.84 -1.61 28.30
CA GLU A 319 14.54 -0.90 27.04
C GLU A 319 14.33 -1.89 25.90
N THR A 320 15.25 -2.86 25.76
CA THR A 320 15.19 -3.88 24.70
C THR A 320 13.93 -4.72 24.82
N SER A 321 13.65 -5.24 26.02
CA SER A 321 12.51 -6.10 26.30
C SER A 321 11.16 -5.42 26.05
N ARG A 322 11.04 -4.11 26.36
CA ARG A 322 9.76 -3.39 26.26
C ARG A 322 9.52 -2.68 24.94
N VAL A 323 10.57 -2.36 24.19
CA VAL A 323 10.44 -1.48 23.01
C VAL A 323 11.02 -2.09 21.75
N THR A 324 12.34 -2.34 21.71
CA THR A 324 12.99 -2.66 20.45
C THR A 324 12.73 -4.10 20.01
N PHE A 325 12.81 -5.06 20.94
CA PHE A 325 12.56 -6.47 20.66
C PHE A 325 11.09 -6.76 20.28
N PRO A 326 10.06 -6.23 20.98
CA PRO A 326 8.67 -6.39 20.55
C PRO A 326 8.38 -5.82 19.16
N ALA A 327 8.97 -4.66 18.82
CA ALA A 327 8.79 -4.05 17.50
C ALA A 327 9.37 -4.91 16.36
N LEU A 328 10.56 -5.48 16.57
CA LEU A 328 11.15 -6.44 15.63
C LEU A 328 10.22 -7.62 15.40
N PHE A 329 9.73 -8.22 16.49
CA PHE A 329 8.84 -9.37 16.39
C PHE A 329 7.48 -9.04 15.79
N GLN A 330 6.98 -7.81 15.94
CA GLN A 330 5.76 -7.39 15.26
C GLN A 330 5.94 -7.41 13.75
N LEU A 331 7.08 -6.93 13.24
CA LEU A 331 7.38 -6.96 11.81
C LEU A 331 7.58 -8.39 11.31
N LEU A 332 8.31 -9.22 12.07
CA LEU A 332 8.46 -10.66 11.77
C LEU A 332 7.11 -11.37 11.71
N LYS A 333 6.23 -11.17 12.69
CA LYS A 333 4.87 -11.73 12.69
C LYS A 333 4.09 -11.29 11.47
N SER A 334 4.10 -10.00 11.16
CA SER A 334 3.44 -9.45 9.98
C SER A 334 3.90 -10.17 8.70
N SER A 335 5.22 -10.36 8.53
CA SER A 335 5.78 -11.06 7.37
C SER A 335 5.39 -12.54 7.31
N MET A 336 5.38 -13.21 8.47
CA MET A 336 4.96 -14.61 8.57
C MET A 336 3.48 -14.77 8.21
N PHE A 337 2.61 -13.93 8.77
CA PHE A 337 1.18 -13.97 8.49
C PHE A 337 0.89 -13.71 7.01
N ALA A 338 1.51 -12.69 6.42
CA ALA A 338 1.37 -12.39 5.00
C ALA A 338 1.76 -13.60 4.13
N THR A 339 2.91 -14.21 4.43
CA THR A 339 3.39 -15.40 3.72
C THR A 339 2.43 -16.57 3.85
N VAL A 340 1.94 -16.84 5.08
CA VAL A 340 1.01 -17.95 5.35
C VAL A 340 -0.33 -17.76 4.62
N VAL A 341 -0.88 -16.53 4.62
CA VAL A 341 -2.13 -16.22 3.91
C VAL A 341 -2.00 -16.51 2.41
N ILE A 342 -0.88 -16.10 1.80
CA ILE A 342 -0.63 -16.34 0.38
C ILE A 342 -0.41 -17.83 0.08
N LEU A 343 0.41 -18.53 0.88
CA LEU A 343 0.64 -19.97 0.72
C LEU A 343 -0.65 -20.78 0.86
N ARG A 344 -1.55 -20.39 1.77
CA ARG A 344 -2.87 -21.02 1.90
C ARG A 344 -3.65 -20.93 0.59
N SER A 345 -3.68 -19.76 -0.05
CA SER A 345 -4.38 -19.59 -1.33
C SER A 345 -3.70 -20.36 -2.46
N VAL A 346 -2.37 -20.44 -2.48
CA VAL A 346 -1.63 -21.30 -3.42
C VAL A 346 -2.03 -22.76 -3.25
N LEU A 347 -2.00 -23.31 -2.03
CA LEU A 347 -2.38 -24.70 -1.77
C LEU A 347 -3.87 -24.94 -2.09
N GLY A 348 -4.75 -23.98 -1.78
CA GLY A 348 -6.15 -24.02 -2.20
C GLY A 348 -6.30 -24.12 -3.72
N ARG A 349 -5.47 -23.39 -4.48
CA ARG A 349 -5.44 -23.46 -5.94
C ARG A 349 -4.93 -24.81 -6.45
N VAL A 350 -3.89 -25.38 -5.83
CA VAL A 350 -3.38 -26.73 -6.16
C VAL A 350 -4.48 -27.80 -6.05
N LEU A 351 -5.38 -27.68 -5.06
CA LEU A 351 -6.47 -28.64 -4.86
C LEU A 351 -7.57 -28.57 -5.91
N VAL A 352 -7.74 -27.42 -6.57
CA VAL A 352 -8.88 -27.14 -7.47
C VAL A 352 -8.45 -27.02 -8.94
N ASP A 353 -7.17 -26.73 -9.20
CA ASP A 353 -6.63 -26.54 -10.54
C ASP A 353 -5.97 -27.81 -11.09
N PRO A 354 -6.54 -28.45 -12.15
CA PRO A 354 -5.97 -29.66 -12.72
C PRO A 354 -4.53 -29.49 -13.22
N LEU A 355 -4.14 -28.28 -13.66
CA LEU A 355 -2.79 -28.02 -14.17
C LEU A 355 -1.75 -27.96 -13.06
N LEU A 356 -2.14 -27.53 -11.86
CA LEU A 356 -1.27 -27.52 -10.69
C LEU A 356 -1.33 -28.83 -9.90
N ALA A 357 -2.45 -29.56 -10.00
CA ALA A 357 -2.70 -30.83 -9.31
C ALA A 357 -1.88 -32.01 -9.86
N THR A 358 -1.12 -31.84 -10.95
CA THR A 358 -0.21 -32.88 -11.45
C THR A 358 0.83 -33.25 -10.38
N ASP A 359 1.18 -34.54 -10.27
CA ASP A 359 2.05 -35.07 -9.21
C ASP A 359 3.35 -34.28 -9.03
N THR A 360 4.00 -33.89 -10.12
CA THR A 360 5.27 -33.14 -10.07
C THR A 360 5.11 -31.75 -9.46
N HIS A 361 4.06 -31.02 -9.84
CA HIS A 361 3.85 -29.64 -9.42
C HIS A 361 3.21 -29.57 -8.04
N ALA A 362 2.23 -30.44 -7.76
CA ALA A 362 1.63 -30.55 -6.45
C ALA A 362 2.70 -30.90 -5.39
N ALA A 363 3.54 -31.91 -5.63
CA ALA A 363 4.62 -32.26 -4.72
C ALA A 363 5.64 -31.13 -4.55
N SER A 364 6.04 -30.47 -5.64
CA SER A 364 6.99 -29.34 -5.59
C SER A 364 6.42 -28.16 -4.80
N LEU A 365 5.20 -27.72 -5.11
CA LEU A 365 4.53 -26.60 -4.43
C LEU A 365 4.29 -26.89 -2.95
N SER A 366 3.86 -28.11 -2.61
CA SER A 366 3.70 -28.55 -1.21
C SER A 366 5.03 -28.60 -0.48
N SER A 367 6.09 -29.14 -1.09
CA SER A 367 7.43 -29.19 -0.51
C SER A 367 7.99 -27.79 -0.25
N SER A 368 7.92 -26.90 -1.24
CA SER A 368 8.33 -25.50 -1.12
C SER A 368 7.54 -24.75 -0.04
N SER A 369 6.23 -24.98 0.04
CA SER A 369 5.39 -24.41 1.11
C SER A 369 5.83 -24.90 2.49
N LEU A 370 6.09 -26.21 2.66
CA LEU A 370 6.57 -26.78 3.91
C LEU A 370 7.97 -26.25 4.30
N HIS A 371 8.87 -26.12 3.33
CA HIS A 371 10.19 -25.53 3.56
C HIS A 371 10.07 -24.06 3.98
N THR A 372 9.18 -23.30 3.36
CA THR A 372 8.90 -21.90 3.72
C THR A 372 8.38 -21.81 5.15
N LEU A 373 7.39 -22.62 5.52
CA LEU A 373 6.85 -22.66 6.89
C LEU A 373 7.90 -23.08 7.92
N ARG A 374 8.72 -24.09 7.59
CA ARG A 374 9.83 -24.52 8.45
C ARG A 374 10.83 -23.38 8.68
N ASN A 375 11.14 -22.60 7.66
CA ASN A 375 12.07 -21.49 7.79
C ASN A 375 11.50 -20.35 8.64
N LEU A 376 10.19 -20.15 8.65
CA LEU A 376 9.50 -19.15 9.47
C LEU A 376 9.18 -19.63 10.89
N TYR A 377 9.39 -20.91 11.19
CA TYR A 377 9.03 -21.53 12.47
C TYR A 377 9.58 -20.78 13.69
N PHE A 378 10.80 -20.21 13.59
CA PHE A 378 11.43 -19.46 14.68
C PHE A 378 10.63 -18.24 15.17
N ILE A 379 9.76 -17.69 14.31
CA ILE A 379 8.89 -16.56 14.65
C ILE A 379 7.76 -17.05 15.57
N SER A 380 7.21 -18.23 15.26
CA SER A 380 6.11 -18.84 16.02
C SER A 380 6.55 -19.51 17.33
N SER A 381 7.71 -20.15 17.35
CA SER A 381 8.19 -20.90 18.51
C SER A 381 8.62 -20.02 19.68
N ARG A 382 9.04 -18.77 19.42
CA ARG A 382 9.65 -17.90 20.45
C ARG A 382 8.67 -17.05 21.25
N LEU A 383 7.44 -16.84 20.78
CA LEU A 383 6.49 -15.94 21.43
C LEU A 383 5.25 -16.62 22.02
N GLY A 384 5.25 -17.96 22.03
CA GLY A 384 4.10 -18.76 22.47
C GLY A 384 2.86 -18.57 21.57
N THR A 385 1.99 -19.58 21.54
CA THR A 385 0.73 -19.56 20.79
C THR A 385 -0.23 -18.45 21.25
N ALA A 386 -0.08 -17.95 22.48
CA ALA A 386 -0.94 -16.94 23.09
C ALA A 386 -0.80 -15.52 22.50
N SER A 387 0.26 -15.23 21.75
CA SER A 387 0.50 -13.90 21.15
C SER A 387 0.11 -13.82 19.66
N PHE A 388 -0.60 -14.83 19.15
CA PHE A 388 -1.11 -14.93 17.78
C PHE A 388 -2.57 -14.50 17.70
N THR A 389 -2.88 -13.25 18.01
CA THR A 389 -4.12 -12.64 17.51
C THR A 389 -3.87 -12.19 16.08
N ALA A 390 -4.50 -12.87 15.11
CA ALA A 390 -4.58 -12.39 13.74
C ALA A 390 -5.25 -11.02 13.76
N TYR A 391 -4.69 -10.06 13.01
CA TYR A 391 -5.24 -8.72 12.82
C TYR A 391 -6.75 -8.80 12.56
N THR A 392 -7.56 -8.31 13.51
CA THR A 392 -8.98 -8.02 13.30
C THR A 392 -9.17 -6.70 12.59
#